data_AF-A0A354WAY5-F1
#
_entry.id   AF-A0A354WAY5-F1
#
_cell.length_a   1.000
_cell.length_b   1.000
_cell.length_c   1.000
_cell.angle_alpha   90.00
_cell.angle_beta   90.00
_cell.angle_gamma   90.00
#
_symmetry.space_group_name_H-M   'P 1'
#
loop_
_entity.id
_entity.type
_entity.pdbx_description
1 polymer ?
#
loop_
_entity_poly.entity_id
_entity_poly.type
_entity_poly.pdbx_seq_one_letter_code
_entity_poly.pdbx_strand_id
1 'polypeptide(L)'
;MLNQTIGLVGNPNCGKTTLFNALTGANQHVGNWPGVTVERKEGSYRYQGKNIQETHTITVVDLPGVYSLDTSDNTTGLDELVARDYLLSGEA
;
A
#
# COMPACT_ATOMS: atom_id res chain seq x y z
N MET A 1 -18.81 -6.90 9.35
CA MET A 1 -17.43 -6.43 9.60
C MET A 1 -17.12 -5.41 8.53
N LEU A 2 -16.65 -4.22 8.92
CA LEU A 2 -16.18 -3.22 7.96
C LEU A 2 -14.72 -3.56 7.64
N ASN A 3 -14.45 -3.94 6.39
CA ASN A 3 -13.09 -4.11 5.89
C ASN A 3 -12.65 -2.76 5.31
N GLN A 4 -11.51 -2.25 5.79
CA GLN A 4 -10.90 -1.02 5.29
C GLN A 4 -9.57 -1.38 4.65
N THR A 5 -9.24 -0.69 3.56
CA THR A 5 -7.94 -0.79 2.89
C THR A 5 -7.22 0.54 3.05
N ILE A 6 -5.91 0.49 3.28
CA ILE A 6 -5.05 1.67 3.38
C ILE A 6 -3.87 1.46 2.44
N GLY A 7 -3.68 2.38 1.48
CA GLY A 7 -2.48 2.46 0.67
C GLY A 7 -1.37 3.22 1.40
N LEU A 8 -0.21 2.60 1.59
CA LEU A 8 1.00 3.28 2.04
C LEU A 8 1.74 3.86 0.83
N VAL A 9 1.83 5.18 0.79
CA VAL A 9 2.57 5.95 -0.23
C VAL A 9 3.65 6.80 0.45
N GLY A 10 4.77 7.00 -0.24
CA GLY A 10 5.86 7.85 0.24
C GLY A 10 7.12 7.70 -0.58
N ASN A 11 8.09 8.59 -0.34
CA ASN A 11 9.38 8.57 -1.04
C ASN A 11 10.15 7.27 -0.79
N PRO A 12 11.05 6.86 -1.72
CA PRO A 12 12.06 5.86 -1.44
C PRO A 12 12.82 6.18 -0.14
N ASN A 13 13.13 5.14 0.64
CA ASN A 13 13.89 5.24 1.89
C ASN A 13 13.25 6.10 3.02
N CYS A 14 11.96 6.44 2.96
CA CYS A 14 11.29 7.21 4.01
C CYS A 14 10.81 6.38 5.22
N GLY A 15 11.13 5.09 5.27
CA GLY A 15 10.67 4.17 6.33
C GLY A 15 9.32 3.51 6.08
N LYS A 16 8.75 3.62 4.88
CA LYS A 16 7.45 3.03 4.50
C LYS A 16 7.36 1.52 4.77
N THR A 17 8.38 0.75 4.33
CA THR A 17 8.45 -0.70 4.59
C THR A 17 8.59 -1.03 6.08
N THR A 18 9.25 -0.17 6.86
CA THR A 18 9.31 -0.32 8.32
C THR A 18 7.93 -0.17 8.94
N LEU A 19 7.15 0.83 8.52
CA LEU A 19 5.78 1.03 8.98
C LEU A 19 4.87 -0.14 8.55
N PHE A 20 4.96 -0.57 7.29
CA PHE A 20 4.22 -1.73 6.77
C PHE A 20 4.45 -2.99 7.64
N ASN A 21 5.70 -3.30 7.94
CA ASN A 21 6.07 -4.45 8.76
C ASN A 21 5.59 -4.30 10.21
N ALA A 22 5.67 -3.10 10.79
CA ALA A 22 5.20 -2.84 12.14
C ALA A 22 3.67 -3.02 12.27
N LEU A 23 2.91 -2.68 11.22
CA LEU A 23 1.46 -2.89 11.18
C LEU A 23 1.09 -4.36 10.96
N THR A 24 1.66 -4.98 9.93
CA THR A 24 1.18 -6.29 9.41
C THR A 24 1.86 -7.50 10.05
N GLY A 25 3.07 -7.34 10.62
CA GLY A 25 3.85 -8.44 11.18
C GLY A 25 4.07 -9.55 10.16
N ALA A 26 3.73 -10.79 10.52
CA ALA A 26 3.84 -11.94 9.62
C ALA A 26 2.62 -12.12 8.67
N ASN A 27 1.54 -11.34 8.86
CA ASN A 27 0.32 -11.45 8.06
C ASN A 27 0.42 -10.62 6.79
N GLN A 28 1.41 -10.93 5.96
CA GLN A 28 1.70 -10.25 4.72
C GLN A 28 1.96 -11.25 3.59
N HIS A 29 1.72 -10.82 2.36
CA HIS A 29 1.97 -11.54 1.13
C HIS A 29 2.68 -10.63 0.13
N VAL A 30 3.56 -11.22 -0.67
CA VAL A 30 4.33 -10.52 -1.70
C VAL A 30 4.03 -11.17 -3.04
N GLY A 31 3.63 -10.35 -4.01
CA GLY A 31 3.41 -10.73 -5.40
C GLY A 31 3.88 -9.63 -6.35
N ASN A 32 3.30 -9.59 -7.55
CA ASN A 32 3.56 -8.53 -8.53
C ASN A 32 2.27 -7.76 -8.83
N TRP A 33 2.42 -6.50 -9.22
CA TRP A 33 1.31 -5.73 -9.76
C TRP A 33 0.86 -6.30 -11.11
N PRO A 34 -0.45 -6.23 -11.44
CA PRO A 34 -0.98 -6.80 -12.68
C PRO A 34 -0.25 -6.30 -13.93
N GLY A 35 0.29 -7.23 -14.73
CA GLY A 35 0.92 -6.92 -16.01
C GLY A 35 2.33 -6.34 -15.94
N VAL A 36 2.93 -6.19 -14.74
CA VAL A 36 4.28 -5.65 -14.57
C VAL A 36 5.10 -6.48 -13.57
N THR A 37 6.41 -6.27 -13.53
CA THR A 37 7.33 -6.93 -12.58
C THR A 37 7.53 -6.13 -11.29
N VAL A 38 6.76 -5.07 -11.08
CA VAL A 38 6.81 -4.26 -9.85
C VAL A 38 6.25 -5.09 -8.70
N GLU A 39 6.98 -5.15 -7.59
CA GLU A 39 6.58 -5.89 -6.39
C GLU A 39 5.33 -5.26 -5.75
N ARG A 40 4.37 -6.10 -5.34
CA ARG A 40 3.17 -5.72 -4.59
C ARG A 40 3.21 -6.41 -3.24
N LYS A 41 3.35 -5.64 -2.16
CA LYS A 41 3.20 -6.16 -0.80
C LYS A 41 1.83 -5.78 -0.25
N GLU A 42 1.11 -6.77 0.27
CA GLU A 42 -0.18 -6.59 0.92
C GLU A 42 -0.18 -7.33 2.24
N GLY A 43 -0.72 -6.73 3.30
CA GLY A 43 -0.85 -7.40 4.58
C GLY A 43 -2.05 -6.89 5.35
N SER A 44 -2.32 -7.48 6.52
CA SER A 44 -3.45 -7.07 7.33
C SER A 44 -3.17 -7.08 8.82
N TYR A 45 -3.89 -6.24 9.54
CA TYR A 45 -3.86 -6.19 11.01
C TYR A 45 -5.25 -5.99 11.58
N ARG A 46 -5.42 -6.38 12.84
CA ARG A 46 -6.67 -6.15 13.58
C ARG A 46 -6.54 -4.88 14.40
N TYR A 47 -7.47 -3.97 14.22
CA TYR A 47 -7.62 -2.77 15.03
C TYR A 47 -8.85 -2.92 15.92
N GLN A 48 -8.66 -2.81 17.23
CA GLN A 48 -9.76 -2.67 18.18
C GLN A 48 -10.08 -1.19 18.32
N GLY A 49 -11.30 -0.81 17.94
CA GLY A 49 -11.81 0.54 18.14
C GLY A 49 -11.98 0.87 19.62
N LYS A 50 -12.50 2.08 19.90
CA LYS A 50 -12.77 2.53 21.27
C LYS A 50 -13.81 1.65 21.99
N ASN A 51 -14.68 1.00 21.22
CA ASN A 51 -15.65 0.05 21.73
C ASN A 51 -15.12 -1.38 21.54
N ILE A 52 -15.16 -2.20 22.60
CA ILE A 52 -14.63 -3.59 22.60
C ILE A 52 -15.34 -4.48 21.56
N GLN A 53 -16.54 -4.09 21.12
CA GLN A 53 -17.33 -4.81 20.11
C GLN A 53 -16.93 -4.46 18.66
N GLU A 54 -16.06 -3.47 18.44
CA GLU A 54 -15.64 -3.01 17.12
C GLU A 54 -14.21 -3.48 16.82
N THR A 55 -14.08 -4.73 16.38
CA THR A 55 -12.82 -5.22 15.79
C THR A 55 -12.88 -5.05 14.28
N HIS A 56 -11.94 -4.28 13.74
CA HIS A 56 -11.78 -4.04 12.31
C HIS A 56 -10.58 -4.82 11.79
N THR A 57 -10.73 -5.46 10.64
CA THR A 57 -9.58 -5.94 9.87
C THR A 57 -9.22 -4.85 8.88
N ILE A 58 -7.99 -4.36 8.96
CA ILE A 58 -7.45 -3.33 8.08
C ILE A 58 -6.44 -4.01 7.16
N THR A 59 -6.67 -3.91 5.86
CA THR A 59 -5.72 -4.29 4.83
C THR A 59 -4.80 -3.11 4.54
N VAL A 60 -3.51 -3.39 4.39
CA VAL A 60 -2.47 -2.41 4.07
C VAL A 60 -1.82 -2.84 2.78
N VAL A 61 -1.74 -1.94 1.81
CA VAL A 61 -1.07 -2.15 0.52
C VAL A 61 0.16 -1.24 0.48
N ASP A 62 1.35 -1.82 0.34
CA ASP A 62 2.60 -1.07 0.18
C ASP A 62 2.77 -0.68 -1.30
N LEU A 63 2.68 0.62 -1.60
CA LEU A 63 2.92 1.11 -2.96
C LEU A 63 4.43 1.27 -3.22
N PRO A 64 4.87 1.29 -4.48
CA PRO A 64 6.25 1.64 -4.81
C PRO A 64 6.64 2.99 -4.22
N GLY A 65 7.91 3.12 -3.82
CA GLY A 65 8.43 4.39 -3.33
C GLY A 65 8.62 5.36 -4.49
N VAL A 66 7.92 6.49 -4.49
CA VAL A 66 7.94 7.45 -5.60
C VAL A 66 8.16 8.87 -5.08
N TYR A 67 8.95 9.67 -5.80
CA TYR A 67 9.18 11.09 -5.44
C TYR A 67 8.13 12.03 -6.05
N SER A 68 7.43 11.59 -7.09
CA SER A 68 6.43 12.37 -7.80
C SER A 68 5.31 11.45 -8.29
N LEU A 69 4.09 11.98 -8.32
CA LEU A 69 2.94 11.40 -9.00
C LEU A 69 2.67 12.06 -10.36
N ASP A 70 3.38 13.16 -10.66
CA ASP A 70 3.33 13.82 -11.95
C ASP A 70 4.09 12.98 -12.98
N THR A 71 3.37 12.56 -14.00
CA THR A 71 3.90 11.79 -15.12
C THR A 71 4.07 12.68 -16.34
N SER A 72 4.68 13.85 -16.14
CA SER A 72 4.74 14.89 -17.17
C SER A 72 5.73 14.61 -18.29
N ASP A 73 6.50 13.52 -18.22
CA ASP A 73 7.55 13.24 -19.20
C ASP A 73 7.47 11.81 -19.76
N ASN A 74 7.97 11.66 -20.99
CA ASN A 74 8.10 10.39 -21.74
C ASN A 74 9.05 9.35 -21.10
N THR A 75 9.37 9.53 -19.81
CA THR A 75 10.30 8.71 -19.00
C THR A 75 9.68 8.44 -17.62
N THR A 76 8.37 8.19 -17.55
CA THR A 76 7.74 7.76 -16.30
C THR A 76 8.11 6.30 -16.01
N GLY A 77 8.69 6.02 -14.85
CA GLY A 77 9.01 4.65 -14.43
C GLY A 77 7.77 3.83 -14.11
N LEU A 78 7.90 2.50 -14.14
CA LEU A 78 6.79 1.58 -13.82
C LEU A 78 6.30 1.77 -12.38
N ASP A 79 7.20 2.14 -11.46
CA ASP A 79 6.88 2.37 -10.05
C ASP A 79 5.97 3.60 -9.89
N GLU A 80 6.26 4.71 -10.57
CA GLU A 80 5.42 5.91 -10.59
C GLU A 80 4.05 5.64 -11.22
N LEU A 81 3.99 4.89 -12.32
CA LEU A 81 2.73 4.52 -12.96
C LEU A 81 1.86 3.66 -12.03
N VAL A 82 2.45 2.64 -11.42
CA VAL A 82 1.75 1.75 -10.49
C VAL A 82 1.21 2.52 -9.28
N ALA A 83 2.04 3.37 -8.66
CA ALA A 83 1.62 4.16 -7.51
C ALA A 83 0.47 5.11 -7.86
N ARG A 84 0.58 5.83 -9.00
CA ARG A 84 -0.45 6.75 -9.47
C ARG A 84 -1.75 6.03 -9.80
N ASP A 85 -1.68 4.96 -10.58
CA ASP A 85 -2.86 4.26 -11.08
C ASP A 85 -3.65 3.62 -9.91
N TYR A 86 -2.95 3.09 -8.89
CA TYR A 86 -3.60 2.61 -7.67
C TYR A 86 -4.25 3.74 -6.86
N LEU A 87 -3.59 4.89 -6.70
CA LEU A 87 -4.17 6.04 -5.99
C LEU A 87 -5.43 6.57 -6.68
N LEU A 88 -5.53 6.43 -8.00
CA LEU A 88 -6.68 6.84 -8.78
C LEU A 88 -7.79 5.77 -8.86
N SER A 89 -7.51 4.51 -8.50
CA SER A 89 -8.48 3.42 -8.65
C SER A 89 -9.57 3.39 -7.59
N GLY A 90 -9.33 4.03 -6.43
CA GLY A 90 -10.25 3.99 -5.29
C GLY A 90 -10.34 2.60 -4.62
N GLU A 91 -9.35 1.74 -4.86
CA GLU A 91 -9.22 0.45 -4.16
C GLU A 91 -8.89 0.59 -2.67
N ALA A 92 -8.38 1.76 -2.27
CA ALA A 92 -8.14 2.18 -0.89
C ALA A 92 -8.84 3.51 -0.59
#